data_AF-A0A158SXK7-F1
#
_entry.id   AF-A0A158SXK7-F1
#
_cell.length_a   1.000
_cell.length_b   1.000
_cell.length_c   1.000
_cell.angle_alpha   90.00
_cell.angle_beta   90.00
_cell.angle_gamma   90.00
#
_symmetry.space_group_name_H-M   'P 1'
#
loop_
_entity.id
_entity.type
_entity.pdbx_description
1 polymer ?
#
loop_
_entity_poly.entity_id
_entity_poly.type
_entity_poly.pdbx_seq_one_letter_code
_entity_poly.pdbx_strand_id
1 'polypeptide(L)'
;MNLREKLLANKPKVTPIDINGERYFIREFTVGEMNNALYGQQQALIKIAETQGITLDFSDEKQLTEQLAKIYDPNRLTRTLAIRLCDENGVNLFDAENEDDLTALSKLDKVVFEQLTQAIVEDEPKNSQAEESSK
;
A
#
# COMPACT_ATOMS: atom_id res chain seq x y z
N MET A 1 26.74 -6.59 -19.34
CA MET A 1 25.35 -6.37 -18.90
C MET A 1 24.47 -6.08 -20.12
N ASN A 2 23.46 -6.90 -20.41
CA ASN A 2 22.54 -6.75 -21.55
C ASN A 2 21.37 -5.79 -21.21
N LEU A 3 20.53 -5.48 -22.20
CA LEU A 3 19.39 -4.56 -22.01
C LEU A 3 18.40 -5.06 -20.95
N ARG A 4 18.14 -6.38 -20.90
CA ARG A 4 17.27 -6.98 -19.89
C ARG A 4 17.81 -6.76 -18.48
N GLU A 5 19.10 -6.98 -18.28
CA GLU A 5 19.75 -6.77 -16.98
C GLU A 5 19.71 -5.29 -16.57
N LYS A 6 19.93 -4.36 -17.51
CA LYS A 6 19.80 -2.91 -17.25
C LYS A 6 18.39 -2.53 -16.85
N LEU A 7 17.38 -3.08 -17.52
CA LEU A 7 15.97 -2.84 -17.19
C LEU A 7 15.65 -3.35 -15.78
N LEU A 8 16.05 -4.59 -15.45
CA LEU A 8 15.75 -5.21 -14.16
C LEU A 8 16.58 -4.66 -12.99
N ALA A 9 17.64 -3.89 -13.27
CA ALA A 9 18.42 -3.20 -12.24
C ALA A 9 17.78 -1.90 -11.76
N ASN A 10 16.75 -1.40 -12.45
CA ASN A 10 15.99 -0.24 -11.97
C ASN A 10 15.24 -0.63 -10.68
N LYS A 11 15.43 0.18 -9.64
CA LYS A 11 14.74 0.05 -8.36
C LYS A 11 13.70 1.17 -8.22
N PRO A 12 12.65 0.96 -7.42
CA PRO A 12 11.76 2.05 -7.05
C PRO A 12 12.54 3.23 -6.48
N LYS A 13 12.09 4.45 -6.79
CA LYS A 13 12.67 5.66 -6.20
C LYS A 13 12.46 5.62 -4.69
N VAL A 14 13.48 6.06 -3.95
CA VAL A 14 13.44 6.23 -2.49
C VAL A 14 13.47 7.72 -2.17
N THR A 15 12.49 8.18 -1.40
CA THR A 15 12.33 9.56 -0.96
C THR A 15 12.56 9.63 0.56
N PRO A 16 13.54 10.43 1.03
CA PRO A 16 13.76 10.63 2.46
C PRO A 16 12.71 11.57 3.06
N ILE A 17 12.39 11.37 4.34
CA ILE A 17 11.53 12.24 5.15
C ILE A 17 12.07 12.37 6.57
N ASP A 18 12.14 13.60 7.08
CA ASP A 18 12.58 13.87 8.45
C ASP A 18 11.35 14.06 9.36
N ILE A 19 11.22 13.23 10.39
CA ILE A 19 10.12 13.27 11.37
C ILE A 19 10.74 13.25 12.77
N ASN A 20 10.39 14.22 13.61
CA ASN A 20 10.88 14.32 14.99
C ASN A 20 12.42 14.28 15.14
N GLY A 21 13.16 14.76 14.15
CA GLY A 21 14.63 14.77 14.15
C GLY A 21 15.28 13.47 13.67
N GLU A 22 14.48 12.45 13.33
CA GLU A 22 14.94 11.20 12.73
C GLU A 22 14.62 11.15 11.24
N ARG A 23 15.50 10.51 10.47
CA ARG A 23 15.35 10.39 9.02
C ARG A 23 14.82 9.01 8.64
N TYR A 24 13.67 9.00 7.99
CA TYR A 24 13.03 7.82 7.44
C TYR A 24 13.06 7.86 5.91
N PHE A 25 12.70 6.73 5.28
CA PHE A 25 12.65 6.62 3.84
C PHE A 25 11.36 5.92 3.39
N ILE A 26 10.70 6.51 2.40
CA ILE A 26 9.59 5.88 1.70
C ILE A 26 10.04 5.55 0.28
N ARG A 27 9.54 4.47 -0.31
CA ARG A 27 9.79 4.14 -1.71
C ARG A 27 8.54 4.13 -2.53
N GLU A 28 8.67 4.32 -3.84
CA GLU A 28 7.59 4.09 -4.80
C GLU A 28 7.18 2.61 -4.87
N PHE A 29 5.99 2.35 -5.40
CA PHE A 29 5.53 0.99 -5.66
C PHE A 29 6.32 0.32 -6.78
N THR A 30 6.55 -0.99 -6.64
CA THR A 30 6.79 -1.85 -7.80
C THR A 30 5.48 -2.07 -8.57
N VAL A 31 5.58 -2.56 -9.82
CA VAL A 31 4.39 -2.89 -10.62
C VAL A 31 3.50 -3.94 -9.92
N GLY A 32 4.10 -4.93 -9.25
CA GLY A 32 3.36 -5.96 -8.52
C GLY A 32 2.58 -5.39 -7.33
N GLU A 33 3.19 -4.48 -6.60
CA GLU A 33 2.55 -3.81 -5.45
C GLU A 33 1.49 -2.81 -5.89
N MET A 34 1.71 -2.09 -6.99
CA MET A 34 0.69 -1.22 -7.59
C MET A 34 -0.54 -2.05 -7.98
N ASN A 35 -0.33 -3.20 -8.63
CA ASN A 35 -1.42 -4.12 -8.95
C ASN A 35 -2.14 -4.62 -7.69
N ASN A 36 -1.39 -4.97 -6.63
CA ASN A 36 -2.00 -5.40 -5.37
C ASN A 36 -2.76 -4.27 -4.66
N ALA A 37 -2.27 -3.02 -4.71
CA ALA A 37 -2.96 -1.87 -4.14
C ALA A 37 -4.26 -1.55 -4.89
N LEU A 38 -4.26 -1.67 -6.23
CA LEU A 38 -5.43 -1.42 -7.08
C LEU A 38 -6.46 -2.55 -7.03
N TYR A 39 -6.02 -3.81 -7.03
CA TYR A 39 -6.89 -4.97 -7.24
C TYR A 39 -6.89 -5.99 -6.09
N GLY A 40 -5.89 -5.96 -5.21
CA GLY A 40 -5.73 -6.91 -4.10
C GLY A 40 -6.65 -6.63 -2.92
N GLN A 41 -7.29 -5.46 -2.85
CA GLN A 41 -8.19 -5.10 -1.76
C GLN A 41 -9.34 -6.11 -1.62
N GLN A 42 -9.94 -6.53 -2.75
CA GLN A 42 -11.06 -7.48 -2.72
C GLN A 42 -10.61 -8.82 -2.12
N GLN A 43 -9.42 -9.31 -2.49
CA GLN A 43 -8.86 -10.56 -1.96
C GLN A 43 -8.56 -10.45 -0.46
N ALA A 44 -8.06 -9.30 0.00
CA ALA A 44 -7.84 -9.05 1.42
C ALA A 44 -9.15 -9.10 2.20
N LEU A 45 -10.21 -8.45 1.69
CA LEU A 45 -11.53 -8.46 2.33
C LEU A 45 -12.14 -9.86 2.37
N ILE A 46 -11.95 -10.67 1.31
CA ILE A 46 -12.38 -12.08 1.28
C ILE A 46 -11.72 -12.87 2.41
N LYS A 47 -10.38 -12.79 2.53
CA LYS A 47 -9.65 -13.48 3.61
C LYS A 47 -10.13 -13.05 5.00
N ILE A 48 -10.40 -11.76 5.19
CA ILE A 48 -10.92 -11.23 6.45
C ILE A 48 -12.32 -11.79 6.73
N ALA A 49 -13.19 -11.85 5.73
CA ALA A 49 -14.52 -12.47 5.84
C ALA A 49 -14.42 -13.91 6.32
N GLU A 50 -13.55 -14.70 5.69
CA GLU A 50 -13.32 -16.11 6.01
C GLU A 50 -12.84 -16.27 7.45
N THR A 51 -11.87 -15.47 7.89
CA THR A 51 -11.39 -15.48 9.29
C THR A 51 -12.49 -15.09 10.29
N GLN A 52 -13.43 -14.22 9.89
CA GLN A 52 -14.59 -13.84 10.70
C GLN A 52 -15.75 -14.84 10.63
N GLY A 53 -15.62 -15.92 9.84
CA GLY A 53 -16.68 -16.91 9.63
C GLY A 53 -17.85 -16.41 8.77
N ILE A 54 -17.65 -15.34 8.00
CA ILE A 54 -18.65 -14.77 7.09
C ILE A 54 -18.65 -15.59 5.79
N THR A 55 -19.79 -16.18 5.46
CA THR A 55 -19.97 -16.86 4.17
C THR A 55 -20.26 -15.85 3.07
N LEU A 56 -19.38 -15.80 2.07
CA LEU A 56 -19.51 -14.93 0.90
C LEU A 56 -20.21 -15.67 -0.24
N ASP A 57 -21.07 -14.94 -0.96
CA ASP A 57 -21.74 -15.45 -2.15
C ASP A 57 -20.96 -15.06 -3.40
N PHE A 58 -20.23 -16.01 -3.96
CA PHE A 58 -19.45 -15.80 -5.20
C PHE A 58 -20.28 -15.97 -6.47
N SER A 59 -21.56 -16.37 -6.37
CA SER A 59 -22.43 -16.60 -7.52
C SER A 59 -23.13 -15.34 -8.03
N ASP A 60 -23.19 -14.30 -7.19
CA ASP A 60 -23.73 -12.98 -7.52
C ASP A 60 -22.70 -11.89 -7.17
N GLU A 61 -22.11 -11.28 -8.21
CA GLU A 61 -21.08 -10.23 -8.07
C GLU A 61 -21.59 -8.99 -7.33
N LYS A 62 -22.87 -8.63 -7.51
CA LYS A 62 -23.45 -7.47 -6.84
C LYS A 62 -23.60 -7.75 -5.35
N GLN A 63 -24.10 -8.94 -5.01
CA GLN A 63 -24.22 -9.38 -3.62
C GLN A 63 -22.84 -9.51 -2.95
N LEU A 64 -21.86 -10.09 -3.65
CA LEU A 64 -20.48 -10.18 -3.17
C LEU A 64 -19.92 -8.78 -2.83
N THR A 65 -20.11 -7.82 -3.74
CA THR A 65 -19.65 -6.44 -3.54
C THR A 65 -20.30 -5.80 -2.31
N GLU A 66 -21.62 -5.98 -2.13
CA GLU A 66 -22.35 -5.48 -0.95
C GLU A 66 -21.92 -6.16 0.35
N GLN A 67 -21.55 -7.44 0.31
CA GLN A 67 -21.01 -8.18 1.46
C GLN A 67 -19.62 -7.67 1.82
N LEU A 68 -18.72 -7.56 0.86
CA LEU A 68 -17.34 -7.09 1.09
C LEU A 68 -17.30 -5.63 1.55
N ALA A 69 -18.22 -4.78 1.10
CA ALA A 69 -18.32 -3.38 1.54
C ALA A 69 -18.59 -3.23 3.05
N LYS A 70 -19.12 -4.27 3.71
CA LYS A 70 -19.39 -4.29 5.16
C LYS A 70 -18.19 -4.79 5.97
N ILE A 71 -17.17 -5.32 5.31
CA ILE A 71 -15.99 -5.89 5.97
C ILE A 71 -15.02 -4.78 6.29
N TYR A 72 -14.66 -4.70 7.57
CA TYR A 72 -13.63 -3.78 8.04
C TYR A 72 -12.25 -4.45 7.97
N ASP A 73 -11.33 -3.84 7.23
CA ASP A 73 -9.91 -4.20 7.25
C ASP A 73 -9.15 -3.29 8.24
N PRO A 74 -8.82 -3.78 9.46
CA PRO A 74 -8.11 -2.99 10.46
C PRO A 74 -6.69 -2.63 10.02
N ASN A 75 -6.11 -3.39 9.08
CA ASN A 75 -4.72 -3.28 8.69
C ASN A 75 -4.53 -2.58 7.35
N ARG A 76 -5.59 -2.02 6.76
CA ARG A 76 -5.50 -1.39 5.42
C ARG A 76 -4.38 -0.34 5.35
N LEU A 77 -4.34 0.57 6.31
CA LEU A 77 -3.36 1.66 6.31
C LEU A 77 -1.95 1.20 6.74
N THR A 78 -1.88 0.30 7.72
CA THR A 78 -0.59 -0.26 8.17
C THR A 78 0.05 -1.13 7.09
N ARG A 79 -0.75 -1.82 6.26
CA ARG A 79 -0.26 -2.56 5.09
C ARG A 79 0.33 -1.63 4.04
N THR A 80 -0.31 -0.48 3.78
CA THR A 80 0.27 0.56 2.91
C THR A 80 1.61 1.06 3.46
N LEU A 81 1.70 1.34 4.78
CA LEU A 81 2.97 1.72 5.39
C LEU A 81 4.04 0.63 5.26
N ALA A 82 3.70 -0.63 5.54
CA ALA A 82 4.64 -1.74 5.45
C ALA A 82 5.20 -1.93 4.03
N ILE A 83 4.40 -1.65 3.00
CA ILE A 83 4.84 -1.74 1.60
C ILE A 83 5.75 -0.56 1.21
N ARG A 84 5.58 0.62 1.83
CA ARG A 84 6.24 1.85 1.40
C ARG A 84 7.44 2.24 2.27
N LEU A 85 7.41 1.96 3.57
CA LEU A 85 8.44 2.34 4.53
C LEU A 85 9.64 1.40 4.41
N CYS A 86 10.82 1.96 4.17
CA CYS A 86 12.02 1.23 3.80
C CYS A 86 13.28 1.83 4.42
N ASP A 87 14.40 1.12 4.27
CA ASP A 87 15.72 1.66 4.50
C ASP A 87 16.19 2.54 3.31
N GLU A 88 17.38 3.13 3.45
CA GLU A 88 18.02 3.94 2.41
C GLU A 88 18.28 3.20 1.07
N ASN A 89 18.25 1.87 1.08
CA ASN A 89 18.46 1.01 -0.08
C ASN A 89 17.14 0.55 -0.74
N GLY A 90 16.00 0.96 -0.18
CA GLY A 90 14.67 0.58 -0.64
C GLY A 90 14.20 -0.79 -0.16
N VAL A 91 14.81 -1.36 0.88
CA VAL A 91 14.38 -2.60 1.51
C VAL A 91 13.35 -2.29 2.59
N ASN A 92 12.17 -2.92 2.53
CA ASN A 92 11.09 -2.65 3.47
C ASN A 92 11.49 -2.98 4.91
N LEU A 93 11.09 -2.13 5.84
CA LEU A 93 11.36 -2.33 7.27
C LEU A 93 10.38 -3.30 7.93
N PHE A 94 9.22 -3.49 7.31
CA PHE A 94 8.11 -4.29 7.82
C PHE A 94 7.57 -5.19 6.71
N ASP A 95 7.05 -6.35 7.09
CA ASP A 95 6.34 -7.26 6.19
C ASP A 95 4.83 -6.96 6.20
N ALA A 96 4.30 -6.67 5.01
CA ALA A 96 2.90 -6.32 4.79
C ALA A 96 1.92 -7.48 4.99
N GLU A 97 2.42 -8.72 5.03
CA GLU A 97 1.62 -9.92 5.30
C GLU A 97 1.85 -10.48 6.72
N ASN A 98 2.72 -9.85 7.51
CA ASN A 98 3.00 -10.25 8.89
C ASN A 98 2.09 -9.49 9.88
N GLU A 99 1.26 -10.21 10.63
CA GLU A 99 0.31 -9.60 11.57
C GLU A 99 0.97 -8.85 12.73
N ASP A 100 2.14 -9.30 13.20
CA ASP A 100 2.87 -8.64 14.29
C ASP A 100 3.42 -7.28 13.84
N ASP A 101 3.95 -7.20 12.63
CA ASP A 101 4.43 -5.95 12.02
C ASP A 101 3.28 -4.96 11.80
N LEU A 102 2.16 -5.42 11.25
CA LEU A 102 0.96 -4.59 11.07
C LEU A 102 0.43 -4.08 12.42
N THR A 103 0.46 -4.95 13.45
CA THR A 103 0.09 -4.59 14.82
C THR A 103 1.06 -3.57 15.42
N ALA A 104 2.37 -3.71 15.18
CA ALA A 104 3.37 -2.74 15.62
C ALA A 104 3.15 -1.37 14.96
N LEU A 105 2.90 -1.34 13.65
CA LEU A 105 2.60 -0.13 12.89
C LEU A 105 1.31 0.56 13.36
N SER A 106 0.29 -0.20 13.77
CA SER A 106 -0.97 0.36 14.29
C SER A 106 -0.81 1.11 15.62
N LYS A 107 0.31 0.89 16.32
CA LYS A 107 0.63 1.52 17.61
C LYS A 107 1.54 2.74 17.48
N LEU A 108 1.88 3.14 16.26
CA LEU A 108 2.65 4.35 16.02
C LEU A 108 1.95 5.57 16.63
N ASP A 109 2.76 6.54 17.05
CA ASP A 109 2.25 7.85 17.42
C ASP A 109 1.46 8.45 16.25
N LYS A 110 0.32 9.08 16.59
CA LYS A 110 -0.61 9.64 15.60
C LYS A 110 0.07 10.62 14.65
N VAL A 111 0.92 11.50 15.17
CA VAL A 111 1.57 12.55 14.37
C VAL A 111 2.59 11.94 13.41
N VAL A 112 3.34 10.92 13.88
CA VAL A 112 4.27 10.18 13.01
C VAL A 112 3.52 9.47 11.89
N PHE A 113 2.43 8.79 12.23
CA PHE A 113 1.60 8.08 11.26
C PHE A 113 1.00 9.01 10.20
N GLU A 114 0.45 10.16 10.61
CA GLU A 114 -0.12 11.16 9.70
C GLU A 114 0.95 11.73 8.74
N GLN A 115 2.15 12.02 9.24
CA GLN A 115 3.24 12.53 8.39
C GLN A 115 3.73 11.48 7.39
N LEU A 116 3.89 10.23 7.80
CA LEU A 116 4.28 9.14 6.90
C LEU A 116 3.23 8.90 5.81
N THR A 117 1.96 8.87 6.18
CA THR A 117 0.86 8.66 5.22
C THR A 117 0.69 9.84 4.27
N GLN A 118 0.82 11.08 4.75
CA GLN A 118 0.82 12.27 3.89
C GLN A 118 1.95 12.23 2.87
N ALA A 119 3.16 11.86 3.30
CA ALA A 119 4.32 11.77 2.41
C ALA A 119 4.13 10.72 1.31
N ILE A 120 3.48 9.60 1.64
CA ILE A 120 3.11 8.56 0.67
C ILE A 120 2.15 9.10 -0.40
N VAL A 121 1.15 9.88 0.00
CA VAL A 121 0.18 10.49 -0.93
C VAL A 121 0.82 11.56 -1.81
N GLU A 122 1.73 12.36 -1.27
CA GLU A 122 2.47 13.39 -2.04
C GLU A 122 3.44 12.78 -3.06
N ASP A 123 3.98 11.59 -2.77
CA ASP A 123 4.87 10.84 -3.65
C ASP A 123 4.09 10.05 -4.73
N GLU A 124 2.76 9.94 -4.62
CA GLU A 124 1.95 9.37 -5.70
C GLU A 124 1.86 10.35 -6.90
N PRO A 125 2.03 9.86 -8.13
CA PRO A 125 1.91 10.71 -9.31
C PRO A 125 0.50 11.32 -9.35
N LYS A 126 0.42 12.66 -9.24
CA LYS A 126 -0.84 13.38 -9.46
C LYS A 126 -1.36 12.98 -10.83
N ASN A 127 -2.49 12.30 -10.85
CA ASN A 127 -3.21 11.99 -12.07
C ASN A 127 -3.81 13.32 -12.57
N SER A 128 -2.96 14.17 -13.16
CA SER A 128 -3.40 15.36 -13.87
C SER A 128 -4.23 14.84 -15.03
N GLN A 129 -5.56 14.85 -14.87
CA GLN A 129 -6.47 14.70 -15.99
C GLN A 129 -5.97 15.63 -17.08
N ALA A 130 -5.62 15.06 -18.23
CA ALA A 130 -5.35 15.84 -19.41
C ALA A 130 -6.61 16.66 -19.67
N GLU A 131 -6.56 17.96 -19.43
CA GLU A 131 -7.50 18.88 -20.04
C GLU A 131 -7.32 18.70 -21.55
N GLU A 132 -8.18 17.88 -22.15
CA GLU A 132 -8.41 17.89 -23.58
C GLU A 132 -8.90 19.31 -23.92
N SER A 133 -7.95 20.19 -24.20
CA SER A 133 -8.21 21.48 -24.81
C SER A 133 -8.65 21.19 -26.24
N SER A 134 -9.96 20.98 -26.41
CA SER A 134 -10.60 20.91 -27.72
C SER A 134 -10.46 22.29 -28.37
N LYS A 135 -9.69 22.35 -29.45
CA LYS A 135 -9.72 23.48 -30.41
C LYS A 135 -10.91 23.37 -31.33
#